data_AF-A0A921H5W0-F1
#
_entry.id   AF-A0A921H5W0-F1
#
_cell.length_a   1.000
_cell.length_b   1.000
_cell.length_c   1.000
_cell.angle_alpha   90.00
_cell.angle_beta   90.00
_cell.angle_gamma   90.00
#
_symmetry.space_group_name_H-M   'P 1'
#
loop_
_entity.id
_entity.type
_entity.pdbx_description
1 polymer ?
#
loop_
_entity_poly.entity_id
_entity_poly.type
_entity_poly.pdbx_seq_one_letter_code
_entity_poly.pdbx_strand_id
1 'polypeptide(L)'
;MKNVSKFIIQFMLVMGMGACFEDKGNYDYKELPVVGITNIEEKYGISQFDTLRITPHLILEQGSEGDYDYLWRIWSSSGLSPFTTMSEKLELEYWVSELPGSYNIT
;
A
#
# COMPACT_ATOMS: atom_id res chain seq x y z
N MET A 1 -15.85 26.45 53.35
CA MET A 1 -15.09 25.66 52.35
C MET A 1 -15.94 24.64 51.59
N LYS A 2 -16.94 23.98 52.20
CA LYS A 2 -17.79 22.98 51.52
C LYS A 2 -18.55 23.50 50.29
N ASN A 3 -19.01 24.76 50.32
CA ASN A 3 -19.76 25.34 49.20
C ASN A 3 -18.84 25.71 48.03
N VAL A 4 -17.63 26.18 48.30
CA VAL A 4 -16.61 26.50 47.28
C VAL A 4 -16.13 25.22 46.56
N SER A 5 -15.92 24.13 47.31
CA SER A 5 -15.60 22.83 46.72
C SER A 5 -16.72 22.30 45.82
N LYS A 6 -18.00 22.49 46.19
CA LYS A 6 -19.14 22.15 45.32
C LYS A 6 -19.15 22.98 44.03
N PHE A 7 -18.82 24.27 44.09
CA PHE A 7 -18.71 25.11 42.88
C PHE A 7 -17.57 24.65 41.96
N ILE A 8 -16.43 24.24 42.53
CA ILE A 8 -15.28 23.72 41.76
C ILE A 8 -15.65 22.40 41.07
N ILE A 9 -16.33 21.49 41.77
CA ILE A 9 -16.78 20.20 41.21
C ILE A 9 -17.80 20.44 40.10
N GLN A 10 -18.75 21.34 40.31
CA GLN A 10 -19.75 21.70 39.29
C GLN A 10 -19.10 22.29 38.03
N PHE A 11 -18.09 23.14 38.20
CA PHE A 11 -17.37 23.76 37.09
C PHE A 11 -16.55 22.74 36.27
N MET A 12 -15.88 21.80 36.94
CA MET A 12 -15.19 20.69 36.27
C MET A 12 -16.15 19.78 35.49
N LEU A 13 -17.35 19.52 36.02
CA LEU A 13 -18.35 18.67 35.38
C LEU A 13 -18.88 19.28 34.07
N VAL A 14 -19.04 20.61 34.01
CA VAL A 14 -19.49 21.34 32.82
C VAL A 14 -18.40 21.36 31.73
N MET A 15 -17.12 21.52 32.11
CA MET A 15 -16.01 21.50 31.15
C MET A 15 -15.75 20.11 30.55
N GLY A 16 -16.07 19.04 31.27
CA GLY A 16 -15.86 17.65 30.81
C GLY A 16 -16.83 17.18 29.71
N MET A 17 -17.96 17.88 29.49
CA MET A 17 -18.97 17.45 28.51
C MET A 17 -18.62 17.78 27.05
N GLY A 18 -17.60 18.61 26.80
CA GLY A 18 -17.17 19.02 25.44
C GLY A 18 -16.06 18.17 24.83
N ALA A 19 -15.53 17.17 25.54
CA ALA A 19 -14.32 16.44 25.15
C ALA A 19 -14.54 15.28 24.16
N CYS A 20 -15.80 14.92 23.84
CA CYS A 20 -16.13 13.98 22.77
C CYS A 20 -16.89 14.72 21.66
N PHE A 21 -16.23 15.67 21.00
CA PHE A 21 -16.64 16.00 19.64
C PHE A 21 -16.16 14.86 18.74
N GLU A 22 -17.10 14.07 18.23
CA GLU A 22 -16.83 13.18 17.10
C GLU A 22 -16.26 14.03 15.97
N ASP A 23 -15.11 13.63 15.42
CA ASP A 23 -14.62 14.20 14.16
C ASP A 23 -15.66 13.87 13.09
N LYS A 24 -16.56 14.83 12.82
CA LYS A 24 -17.46 14.79 11.69
C LYS A 24 -16.63 15.15 10.46
N GLY A 25 -15.75 14.24 10.08
CA GLY A 25 -14.80 14.41 8.99
C GLY A 25 -15.56 14.79 7.72
N ASN A 26 -15.59 16.09 7.44
CA ASN A 26 -16.11 16.63 6.18
C ASN A 26 -14.95 16.70 5.19
N TYR A 27 -14.40 15.54 4.85
CA TYR A 27 -13.34 15.43 3.86
C TYR A 27 -13.97 15.51 2.47
N ASP A 28 -13.55 16.49 1.69
CA ASP A 28 -13.85 16.56 0.26
C ASP A 28 -12.94 15.56 -0.47
N TYR A 29 -13.43 14.32 -0.61
CA TYR A 29 -12.73 13.30 -1.38
C TYR A 29 -12.66 13.71 -2.84
N LYS A 30 -11.46 13.60 -3.42
CA LYS A 30 -11.24 13.70 -4.86
C LYS A 30 -11.00 12.30 -5.41
N GLU A 31 -11.46 12.06 -6.62
CA GLU A 31 -11.14 10.82 -7.32
C GLU A 31 -9.62 10.72 -7.52
N LEU A 32 -9.09 9.51 -7.32
CA LEU A 32 -7.68 9.23 -7.60
C LEU A 32 -7.46 9.22 -9.12
N PRO A 33 -6.32 9.75 -9.61
CA PRO A 33 -5.98 9.66 -11.02
C PRO A 33 -5.94 8.20 -11.49
N VAL A 34 -6.42 7.93 -12.71
CA VAL A 34 -6.32 6.60 -13.28
C VAL A 34 -4.87 6.33 -13.69
N VAL A 35 -4.37 5.13 -13.35
CA VAL A 35 -3.05 4.63 -13.74
C VAL A 35 -3.24 3.42 -14.65
N GLY A 36 -2.77 3.53 -15.89
CA GLY A 36 -2.64 2.40 -16.80
C GLY A 36 -1.24 1.80 -16.74
N ILE A 37 -1.13 0.47 -16.83
CA ILE A 37 0.13 -0.25 -16.92
C ILE A 37 0.11 -1.11 -18.18
N THR A 38 1.12 -0.97 -19.03
CA THR A 38 1.31 -1.78 -20.25
C THR A 38 2.71 -2.39 -20.28
N ASN A 39 3.02 -3.15 -21.34
CA ASN A 39 4.30 -3.84 -21.50
C ASN A 39 4.56 -4.92 -20.43
N ILE A 40 3.51 -5.65 -20.04
CA ILE A 40 3.58 -6.83 -19.17
C ILE A 40 2.89 -7.99 -19.89
N GLU A 41 3.61 -9.08 -20.06
CA GLU A 41 3.09 -10.34 -20.60
C GLU A 41 2.28 -11.12 -19.55
N GLU A 42 1.30 -11.90 -20.00
CA GLU A 42 0.52 -12.78 -19.11
C GLU A 42 1.40 -13.85 -18.44
N LYS A 43 2.43 -14.33 -19.15
CA LYS A 43 3.30 -15.42 -18.72
C LYS A 43 4.74 -15.21 -19.16
N TYR A 44 5.67 -15.54 -18.26
CA TYR A 44 7.11 -15.52 -18.52
C TYR A 44 7.69 -16.92 -18.32
N GLY A 45 8.47 -17.40 -19.30
CA GLY A 45 9.25 -18.63 -19.18
C GLY A 45 10.71 -18.29 -18.98
N ILE A 46 11.23 -18.49 -17.76
CA ILE A 46 12.63 -18.20 -17.39
C ILE A 46 13.27 -19.48 -16.83
N SER A 47 14.56 -19.67 -17.14
CA SER A 47 15.34 -20.76 -16.55
C SER A 47 15.70 -20.45 -15.10
N GLN A 48 15.79 -21.48 -14.26
CA GLN A 48 16.39 -21.32 -12.95
C GLN A 48 17.83 -20.79 -13.10
N PHE A 49 18.23 -19.86 -12.24
CA PHE A 49 19.52 -19.17 -12.28
C PHE A 49 19.72 -18.32 -13.54
N ASP A 50 18.63 -17.75 -14.04
CA ASP A 50 18.65 -16.67 -15.02
C ASP A 50 17.96 -15.42 -14.44
N THR A 51 18.05 -14.30 -15.13
CA THR A 51 17.47 -13.04 -14.69
C THR A 51 16.17 -12.73 -15.42
N LEU A 52 15.07 -12.66 -14.67
CA LEU A 52 13.80 -12.12 -15.14
C LEU A 52 13.91 -10.60 -15.23
N ARG A 53 13.65 -10.04 -16.41
CA ARG A 53 13.59 -8.59 -16.65
C ARG A 53 12.21 -8.19 -17.15
N ILE A 54 11.58 -7.24 -16.48
CA ILE A 54 10.28 -6.66 -16.88
C ILE A 54 10.40 -5.14 -16.80
N THR A 55 10.03 -4.46 -17.88
CA THR A 55 10.07 -2.99 -17.98
C THR A 55 8.66 -2.49 -18.30
N PRO A 56 7.79 -2.32 -17.30
CA PRO A 56 6.43 -1.83 -17.54
C PRO A 56 6.45 -0.42 -18.10
N HIS A 57 5.37 -0.04 -18.79
CA HIS A 57 5.14 1.32 -19.23
C HIS A 57 3.90 1.89 -18.54
N LEU A 58 4.07 3.02 -17.84
CA LEU A 58 2.99 3.70 -17.12
C LEU A 58 2.27 4.71 -18.00
N ILE A 59 0.95 4.72 -17.93
CA ILE A 59 0.09 5.73 -18.54
C ILE A 59 -0.58 6.46 -17.39
N LEU A 60 -0.09 7.68 -17.11
CA LEU A 60 -0.54 8.50 -15.99
C LEU A 60 -1.41 9.65 -16.52
N GLU A 61 -2.64 9.78 -16.01
CA GLU A 61 -3.49 10.93 -16.33
C GLU A 61 -2.98 12.23 -15.65
N GLN A 62 -2.41 12.09 -14.46
CA GLN A 62 -1.84 13.19 -13.66
C GLN A 62 -0.62 12.67 -12.88
N GLY A 63 0.31 13.58 -12.58
CA GLY A 63 1.54 13.26 -11.86
C GLY A 63 2.65 12.72 -12.75
N SER A 64 3.64 12.13 -12.10
CA SER A 64 4.85 11.57 -12.68
C SER A 64 5.18 10.22 -12.02
N GLU A 65 6.07 9.44 -12.61
CA GLU A 65 6.47 8.14 -12.03
C GLU A 65 7.01 8.27 -10.61
N GLY A 66 7.68 9.38 -10.28
CA GLY A 66 8.21 9.63 -8.93
C GLY A 66 7.16 9.87 -7.84
N ASP A 67 5.89 10.01 -8.21
CA ASP A 67 4.77 10.16 -7.27
C ASP A 67 4.22 8.81 -6.79
N TYR A 68 4.78 7.69 -7.27
CA TYR A 68 4.30 6.34 -6.98
C TYR A 68 5.40 5.46 -6.38
N ASP A 69 4.99 4.60 -5.46
CA ASP A 69 5.81 3.50 -4.95
C ASP A 69 5.51 2.22 -5.74
N TYR A 70 6.53 1.39 -5.91
CA TYR A 70 6.44 0.12 -6.66
C TYR A 70 6.78 -1.05 -5.76
N LEU A 71 6.16 -2.20 -6.02
CA LEU A 71 6.44 -3.41 -5.26
C LEU A 71 6.19 -4.65 -6.14
N TRP A 72 7.26 -5.39 -6.40
CA TRP A 72 7.20 -6.68 -7.07
C TRP A 72 7.24 -7.81 -6.05
N ARG A 73 6.30 -8.76 -6.16
CA ARG A 73 6.26 -9.94 -5.28
C ARG A 73 6.09 -11.23 -6.07
N ILE A 74 6.70 -12.29 -5.57
CA ILE A 74 6.56 -13.65 -6.10
C ILE A 74 6.03 -14.61 -5.04
N TRP A 75 5.15 -15.53 -5.42
CA TRP A 75 4.77 -16.68 -4.59
C TRP A 75 4.49 -17.92 -5.44
N SER A 76 4.72 -19.08 -4.84
CA SER A 76 4.39 -20.37 -5.46
C SER A 76 2.89 -20.48 -5.73
N SER A 77 2.52 -20.93 -6.93
CA SER A 77 1.10 -21.22 -7.25
C SER A 77 0.53 -22.37 -6.41
N SER A 78 1.36 -23.15 -5.72
CA SER A 78 0.90 -24.21 -4.80
C SER A 78 0.29 -23.69 -3.49
N GLY A 79 0.42 -22.39 -3.19
CA GLY A 79 -0.21 -21.74 -2.03
C GLY A 79 0.42 -22.05 -0.67
N LEU A 80 1.53 -22.80 -0.62
CA LEU A 80 2.17 -23.23 0.63
C LEU A 80 3.29 -22.30 1.11
N SER A 81 3.70 -21.29 0.34
CA SER A 81 4.79 -20.37 0.71
C SER A 81 4.32 -18.93 0.87
N PRO A 82 4.89 -18.19 1.84
CA PRO A 82 4.72 -16.75 1.90
C PRO A 82 5.27 -16.10 0.62
N PHE A 83 4.77 -14.91 0.29
CA PHE A 83 5.34 -14.14 -0.80
C PHE A 83 6.76 -13.66 -0.45
N THR A 84 7.59 -13.48 -1.48
CA THR A 84 8.90 -12.85 -1.37
C THR A 84 8.88 -11.55 -2.16
N THR A 85 9.43 -10.47 -1.57
CA THR A 85 9.63 -9.20 -2.27
C THR A 85 10.83 -9.30 -3.20
N MET A 86 10.61 -8.99 -4.47
CA MET A 86 11.63 -9.04 -5.52
C MET A 86 12.32 -7.69 -5.73
N SER A 87 11.55 -6.60 -5.71
CA SER A 87 12.03 -5.24 -5.99
C SER A 87 11.00 -4.20 -5.52
N GLU A 88 11.47 -2.99 -5.22
CA GLU A 88 10.65 -1.79 -4.95
C GLU A 88 10.76 -0.75 -6.08
N LYS A 89 11.28 -1.15 -7.24
CA LYS A 89 11.45 -0.30 -8.43
C LYS A 89 10.41 -0.65 -9.48
N LEU A 90 10.07 0.32 -10.35
CA LEU A 90 9.20 0.10 -11.51
C LEU A 90 9.75 -1.01 -12.41
N GLU A 91 11.01 -0.88 -12.81
CA GLU A 91 11.70 -1.90 -13.60
C GLU A 91 12.14 -3.07 -12.70
N LEU A 92 11.77 -4.28 -13.12
CA LEU A 92 12.17 -5.51 -12.45
C LEU A 92 13.43 -6.06 -13.11
N GLU A 93 14.45 -6.30 -12.30
CA GLU A 93 15.57 -7.16 -12.62
C GLU A 93 15.77 -8.14 -11.46
N TYR A 94 15.39 -9.40 -11.67
CA TYR A 94 15.34 -10.39 -10.60
C TYR A 94 16.05 -11.69 -10.96
N TRP A 95 17.01 -12.09 -10.12
CA TRP A 95 17.71 -13.37 -10.23
C TRP A 95 16.83 -14.51 -9.72
N VAL A 96 16.36 -15.37 -10.62
CA VAL A 96 15.46 -16.47 -10.28
C VAL A 96 16.25 -17.61 -9.63
N SER A 97 15.96 -17.88 -8.35
CA SER A 97 16.62 -18.91 -7.54
C SER A 97 15.65 -19.97 -7.02
N GLU A 98 14.36 -19.76 -7.25
CA GLU A 98 13.26 -20.66 -6.97
C GLU A 98 13.45 -22.01 -7.67
N LEU A 99 12.91 -23.07 -7.07
CA LEU A 99 12.85 -24.38 -7.73
C LEU A 99 11.99 -24.31 -9.00
N PRO A 100 12.27 -25.15 -10.02
CA PRO A 100 11.45 -25.19 -11.22
C PRO A 100 9.98 -25.44 -10.89
N GLY A 101 9.09 -24.61 -11.43
CA GLY A 101 7.66 -24.67 -11.16
C GLY A 101 6.91 -23.44 -11.65
N SER A 102 5.64 -23.35 -11.29
CA SER A 102 4.79 -22.20 -11.60
C SER A 102 4.68 -21.26 -10.40
N TYR A 103 4.85 -19.97 -10.68
CA TYR A 103 4.81 -18.90 -9.70
C TYR A 103 3.90 -17.79 -10.21
N ASN A 104 3.28 -17.08 -9.28
CA ASN A 104 2.56 -15.85 -9.57
C ASN A 104 3.44 -14.66 -9.22
N ILE A 105 3.33 -13.60 -10.04
CA ILE A 105 4.03 -12.33 -9.87
C ILE A 105 2.99 -11.21 -9.89
N THR A 106 3.20 -10.19 -9.06
CA THR A 106 2.39 -8.96 -8.95
C THR A 106 3.30 -7.76 -8.72
#